data_AF-A0A6V7Q553-F1
#
_entry.id   AF-A0A6V7Q553-F1
#
_cell.length_a   1.000
_cell.length_b   1.000
_cell.length_c   1.000
_cell.angle_alpha   90.00
_cell.angle_beta   90.00
_cell.angle_gamma   90.00
#
_symmetry.space_group_name_H-M   'P 1'
#
loop_
_entity.id
_entity.type
_entity.pdbx_description
1 polymer ?
#
loop_
_entity_poly.entity_id
_entity_poly.type
_entity_poly.pdbx_seq_one_letter_code
_entity_poly.pdbx_strand_id
1 'polypeptide(L)'
;MPPHFFVSLPAPSLSLLPPPTTTISLSLSSLSPPPPPTNRGRTTTVRSSMEDRRRSRVSLFPPLPHRDLMLDVISAVDSRLSPHLLPSSVPSDVLSFRNPTGSSLGSLDIRRGSPASSVDFMLESWLHCRLPTGALDITTLLAFLNGSTDAPHLMMELIQASPTALVLLLDLLPRKDLPLHQHYLDDFYHRTQLDRQRQQLESLPQVRPYRSPSLYVRSIFSPTAVAVAVDCGEGAESVMEDIVRARLGSVAREYVRVWSDECACSTKQMEASETAHMRRRDGLIKAKAIEIDLSANLPRLFGPDVSNRVVAEIQKAFGEQR
;
A
#
# COMPACT_ATOMS: atom_id res chain seq x y z
N MET A 1 -15.52 22.15 -10.16
CA MET A 1 -14.62 21.27 -10.95
C MET A 1 -14.15 20.16 -10.05
N PRO A 2 -14.41 18.88 -10.37
CA PRO A 2 -13.93 17.76 -9.55
C PRO A 2 -12.43 17.53 -9.78
N PRO A 3 -11.63 17.28 -8.75
CA PRO A 3 -10.24 16.88 -8.93
C PRO A 3 -10.16 15.42 -9.38
N HIS A 4 -9.45 15.16 -10.47
CA HIS A 4 -9.13 13.82 -10.92
C HIS A 4 -7.83 13.36 -10.27
N PHE A 5 -7.91 12.43 -9.31
CA PHE A 5 -6.74 11.86 -8.62
C PHE A 5 -6.71 10.33 -8.71
N PHE A 6 -6.67 9.84 -9.94
CA PHE A 6 -5.68 8.80 -10.24
C PHE A 6 -4.54 9.43 -11.04
N VAL A 7 -3.41 8.72 -11.13
CA VAL A 7 -2.32 9.05 -12.05
C VAL A 7 -2.91 9.44 -13.41
N SER A 8 -2.66 10.66 -13.88
CA SER A 8 -2.97 11.03 -15.27
C SER A 8 -2.01 10.29 -16.19
N LEU A 9 -2.34 9.02 -16.44
CA LEU A 9 -1.75 8.24 -17.51
C LEU A 9 -2.19 8.88 -18.84
N PRO A 10 -1.30 8.99 -19.83
CA PRO A 10 -1.66 9.55 -21.12
C PRO A 10 -2.72 8.66 -21.77
N ALA A 11 -3.90 9.23 -22.00
CA ALA A 11 -4.97 8.51 -22.67
C ALA A 11 -4.63 8.37 -24.17
N PRO A 12 -4.62 7.16 -24.75
CA PRO A 12 -4.88 7.02 -26.17
C PRO A 12 -6.33 7.45 -26.41
N SER A 13 -6.54 8.29 -27.42
CA SER A 13 -7.84 8.81 -27.83
C SER A 13 -8.84 7.68 -28.06
N LEU A 14 -10.11 7.88 -27.67
CA LEU A 14 -11.27 7.79 -28.57
C LEU A 14 -12.61 8.03 -27.84
N SER A 15 -13.33 9.04 -28.30
CA SER A 15 -14.77 9.20 -28.10
C SER A 15 -15.55 8.21 -28.98
N LEU A 16 -16.63 7.59 -28.47
CA LEU A 16 -17.96 7.38 -29.13
C LEU A 16 -18.77 6.19 -28.53
N LEU A 17 -19.85 6.52 -27.80
CA LEU A 17 -21.15 5.77 -27.70
C LEU A 17 -21.13 4.29 -27.18
N PRO A 18 -22.29 3.59 -27.10
CA PRO A 18 -23.45 3.85 -26.22
C PRO A 18 -23.75 2.63 -25.28
N PRO A 19 -24.72 2.71 -24.33
CA PRO A 19 -24.97 1.63 -23.37
C PRO A 19 -25.96 0.56 -23.87
N PRO A 20 -25.91 -0.68 -23.34
CA PRO A 20 -27.02 -1.61 -23.36
C PRO A 20 -27.60 -1.92 -21.97
N THR A 21 -28.88 -2.25 -21.97
CA THR A 21 -29.75 -2.55 -20.81
C THR A 21 -29.98 -4.05 -20.60
N THR A 22 -30.59 -4.38 -19.45
CA THR A 22 -31.42 -5.58 -19.19
C THR A 22 -30.75 -6.83 -18.59
N THR A 23 -30.94 -6.96 -17.27
CA THR A 23 -31.52 -8.13 -16.55
C THR A 23 -31.42 -9.54 -17.14
N ILE A 24 -31.01 -10.53 -16.30
CA ILE A 24 -31.76 -11.79 -16.05
C ILE A 24 -31.17 -12.61 -14.87
N SER A 25 -32.05 -12.85 -13.90
CA SER A 25 -32.30 -14.05 -13.07
C SER A 25 -31.20 -14.79 -12.27
N LEU A 26 -31.56 -15.09 -11.03
CA LEU A 26 -30.84 -15.94 -10.07
C LEU A 26 -31.34 -17.40 -10.14
N SER A 27 -30.46 -18.35 -9.84
CA SER A 27 -30.84 -19.73 -9.49
C SER A 27 -30.08 -20.15 -8.23
N LEU A 28 -30.79 -20.73 -7.27
CA LEU A 28 -30.32 -21.20 -5.97
C LEU A 28 -30.46 -22.72 -5.90
N SER A 29 -29.44 -23.43 -5.41
CA SER A 29 -29.52 -24.85 -5.07
C SER A 29 -28.71 -25.20 -3.82
N SER A 30 -29.27 -26.10 -3.02
CA SER A 30 -28.77 -26.66 -1.74
C SER A 30 -28.19 -28.08 -1.95
N LEU A 31 -27.56 -28.80 -1.00
CA LEU A 31 -27.23 -28.61 0.44
C LEU A 31 -26.01 -29.53 0.74
N SER A 32 -25.14 -29.27 1.73
CA SER A 32 -25.02 -30.08 2.98
C SER A 32 -23.66 -29.84 3.69
N PRO A 33 -23.54 -30.08 5.02
CA PRO A 33 -22.32 -29.78 5.80
C PRO A 33 -21.40 -30.99 6.10
N PRO A 34 -20.10 -30.78 6.38
CA PRO A 34 -19.15 -31.81 6.86
C PRO A 34 -19.01 -31.87 8.40
N PRO A 35 -18.47 -32.97 8.98
CA PRO A 35 -18.40 -33.23 10.43
C PRO A 35 -17.18 -32.59 11.13
N PRO A 36 -17.15 -32.55 12.48
CA PRO A 36 -16.12 -31.84 13.26
C PRO A 36 -14.87 -32.70 13.57
N PRO A 37 -13.65 -32.11 13.57
CA PRO A 37 -12.45 -32.77 14.08
C PRO A 37 -12.10 -32.38 15.54
N THR A 38 -11.40 -33.31 16.19
CA THR A 38 -11.01 -33.34 17.60
C THR A 38 -9.90 -32.36 18.02
N ASN A 39 -9.85 -32.06 19.31
CA ASN A 39 -9.00 -31.04 19.92
C ASN A 39 -7.64 -31.61 20.39
N ARG A 40 -6.51 -31.10 19.86
CA ARG A 40 -5.15 -31.30 20.42
C ARG A 40 -4.16 -30.22 19.93
N GLY A 41 -3.38 -29.63 20.86
CA GLY A 41 -2.12 -28.92 20.57
C GLY A 41 -2.22 -27.47 20.05
N ARG A 42 -2.54 -26.51 20.93
CA ARG A 42 -2.40 -25.07 20.63
C ARG A 42 -0.97 -24.57 20.93
N THR A 43 -0.20 -24.29 19.87
CA THR A 43 0.78 -23.17 19.81
C THR A 43 1.39 -22.99 18.41
N THR A 44 1.66 -24.06 17.67
CA THR A 44 2.31 -24.00 16.33
C THR A 44 1.34 -23.79 15.16
N THR A 45 0.12 -24.33 15.25
CA THR A 45 -0.90 -24.33 14.18
C THR A 45 -1.48 -22.95 13.82
N VAL A 46 -1.40 -21.97 14.73
CA VAL A 46 -1.96 -20.62 14.46
C VAL A 46 -1.14 -19.87 13.42
N ARG A 47 0.20 -20.01 13.45
CA ARG A 47 1.10 -19.32 12.53
C ARG A 47 0.95 -19.84 11.10
N SER A 48 0.94 -21.17 10.91
CA SER A 48 0.71 -21.75 9.58
C SER A 48 -0.67 -21.39 9.03
N SER A 49 -1.73 -21.42 9.86
CA SER A 49 -3.08 -21.05 9.43
C SER A 49 -3.21 -19.58 8.98
N MET A 50 -2.41 -18.66 9.57
CA MET A 50 -2.35 -17.27 9.11
C MET A 50 -1.55 -17.11 7.81
N GLU A 51 -0.41 -17.81 7.68
CA GLU A 51 0.40 -17.82 6.47
C GLU A 51 -0.36 -18.44 5.27
N ASP A 52 -1.08 -19.55 5.49
CA ASP A 52 -1.92 -20.20 4.47
C ASP A 52 -3.09 -19.30 4.04
N ARG A 53 -3.73 -18.61 4.99
CA ARG A 53 -4.77 -17.60 4.67
C ARG A 53 -4.22 -16.41 3.89
N ARG A 54 -2.99 -15.97 4.17
CA ARG A 54 -2.31 -14.93 3.38
C ARG A 54 -2.02 -15.43 1.96
N ARG A 55 -1.40 -16.61 1.82
CA ARG A 55 -1.15 -17.25 0.50
C ARG A 55 -2.43 -17.40 -0.33
N SER A 56 -3.54 -17.77 0.30
CA SER A 56 -4.85 -17.90 -0.35
C SER A 56 -5.47 -16.56 -0.83
N ARG A 57 -5.17 -15.43 -0.17
CA ARG A 57 -5.55 -14.09 -0.67
C ARG A 57 -4.62 -13.62 -1.78
N VAL A 58 -3.33 -13.92 -1.66
CA VAL A 58 -2.31 -13.63 -2.66
C VAL A 58 -2.58 -14.35 -3.98
N SER A 59 -3.13 -15.57 -3.94
CA SER A 59 -3.59 -16.27 -5.15
C SER A 59 -4.78 -15.62 -5.87
N LEU A 60 -5.47 -14.66 -5.25
CA LEU A 60 -6.54 -13.88 -5.91
C LEU A 60 -6.01 -12.63 -6.64
N PHE A 61 -4.79 -12.19 -6.31
CA PHE A 61 -4.13 -11.09 -7.03
C PHE A 61 -3.58 -11.62 -8.36
N PRO A 62 -3.79 -10.96 -9.51
CA PRO A 62 -3.25 -11.43 -10.78
C PRO A 62 -1.72 -11.62 -10.74
N PRO A 63 -1.16 -12.55 -11.53
CA PRO A 63 0.29 -12.78 -11.61
C PRO A 63 0.97 -11.65 -12.38
N LEU A 64 1.16 -10.52 -11.70
CA LEU A 64 1.79 -9.31 -12.24
C LEU A 64 3.28 -9.28 -11.88
N PRO A 65 4.16 -8.66 -12.68
CA PRO A 65 5.59 -8.58 -12.39
C PRO A 65 5.92 -8.03 -10.98
N HIS A 66 5.09 -7.09 -10.52
CA HIS A 66 5.27 -6.39 -9.25
C HIS A 66 4.57 -7.10 -8.07
N ARG A 67 3.77 -8.16 -8.32
CA ARG A 67 3.18 -8.99 -7.27
C ARG A 67 4.26 -9.63 -6.42
N ASP A 68 5.16 -10.38 -7.04
CA ASP A 68 6.16 -11.15 -6.30
C ASP A 68 7.11 -10.24 -5.52
N LEU A 69 7.46 -9.08 -6.10
CA LEU A 69 8.16 -8.00 -5.39
C LEU A 69 7.40 -7.55 -4.13
N MET A 70 6.10 -7.24 -4.23
CA MET A 70 5.33 -6.82 -3.07
C MET A 70 5.23 -7.93 -2.00
N LEU A 71 5.15 -9.21 -2.41
CA LEU A 71 5.15 -10.34 -1.49
C LEU A 71 6.47 -10.47 -0.74
N ASP A 72 7.60 -10.34 -1.42
CA ASP A 72 8.94 -10.37 -0.82
C ASP A 72 9.12 -9.20 0.15
N VAL A 73 8.68 -8.00 -0.22
CA VAL A 73 8.70 -6.78 0.61
C VAL A 73 7.84 -6.94 1.86
N ILE A 74 6.58 -7.39 1.71
CA ILE A 74 5.67 -7.68 2.82
C ILE A 74 6.27 -8.75 3.72
N SER A 75 6.83 -9.84 3.16
CA SER A 75 7.43 -10.92 3.93
C SER A 75 8.67 -10.46 4.71
N ALA A 76 9.50 -9.60 4.13
CA ALA A 76 10.66 -9.02 4.80
C ALA A 76 10.26 -8.13 5.98
N VAL A 77 9.29 -7.22 5.79
CA VAL A 77 8.74 -6.39 6.88
C VAL A 77 8.05 -7.25 7.93
N ASP A 78 7.21 -8.21 7.52
CA ASP A 78 6.47 -9.09 8.43
C ASP A 78 7.39 -9.98 9.26
N SER A 79 8.51 -10.46 8.69
CA SER A 79 9.51 -11.25 9.41
C SER A 79 10.17 -10.47 10.56
N ARG A 80 10.22 -9.13 10.46
CA ARG A 80 10.70 -8.24 11.53
C ARG A 80 9.57 -7.83 12.48
N LEU A 81 8.40 -7.48 11.95
CA LEU A 81 7.29 -6.93 12.73
C LEU A 81 6.37 -7.97 13.38
N SER A 82 6.35 -9.22 12.92
CA SER A 82 5.46 -10.29 13.42
C SER A 82 5.40 -10.42 14.96
N PRO A 83 6.51 -10.35 15.73
CA PRO A 83 6.45 -10.38 17.20
C PRO A 83 5.78 -9.15 17.84
N HIS A 84 5.70 -8.06 17.08
CA HIS A 84 5.26 -6.73 17.52
C HIS A 84 3.90 -6.33 16.93
N LEU A 85 3.27 -7.20 16.13
CA LEU A 85 1.95 -6.98 15.52
C LEU A 85 0.89 -7.89 16.13
N LEU A 86 -0.31 -7.36 16.28
CA LEU A 86 -1.50 -8.12 16.62
C LEU A 86 -2.02 -8.85 15.37
N PRO A 87 -2.79 -9.96 15.54
CA PRO A 87 -3.54 -10.56 14.45
C PRO A 87 -4.45 -9.55 13.76
N SER A 88 -4.70 -9.78 12.47
CA SER A 88 -5.69 -8.99 11.72
C SER A 88 -7.07 -9.09 12.35
N SER A 89 -7.70 -7.95 12.58
CA SER A 89 -9.10 -7.83 13.00
C SER A 89 -10.02 -7.46 11.84
N VAL A 90 -9.51 -7.39 10.61
CA VAL A 90 -10.28 -6.95 9.44
C VAL A 90 -11.33 -8.02 9.07
N PRO A 91 -12.60 -7.64 8.83
CA PRO A 91 -13.66 -8.57 8.40
C PRO A 91 -13.34 -9.30 7.09
N SER A 92 -13.83 -10.53 6.91
CA SER A 92 -13.53 -11.38 5.75
C SER A 92 -13.94 -10.77 4.40
N ASP A 93 -14.98 -9.95 4.41
CA ASP A 93 -15.55 -9.20 3.28
C ASP A 93 -14.83 -7.87 2.97
N VAL A 94 -13.79 -7.54 3.75
CA VAL A 94 -12.82 -6.47 3.50
C VAL A 94 -11.41 -7.05 3.27
N LEU A 95 -11.08 -8.19 3.89
CA LEU A 95 -9.91 -9.01 3.58
C LEU A 95 -9.89 -9.53 2.14
N SER A 96 -11.05 -9.67 1.50
CA SER A 96 -11.17 -9.74 0.04
C SER A 96 -12.53 -9.22 -0.37
N PHE A 97 -12.55 -8.29 -1.33
CA PHE A 97 -13.76 -7.67 -1.85
C PHE A 97 -13.75 -7.63 -3.38
N ARG A 98 -14.94 -7.47 -3.95
CA ARG A 98 -15.15 -7.29 -5.38
C ARG A 98 -16.32 -6.35 -5.60
N ASN A 99 -16.36 -5.67 -6.74
CA ASN A 99 -17.54 -4.93 -7.15
C ASN A 99 -18.64 -5.89 -7.65
N PRO A 100 -19.93 -5.48 -7.68
CA PRO A 100 -21.04 -6.37 -8.05
C PRO A 100 -20.93 -6.97 -9.46
N THR A 101 -20.26 -6.29 -10.39
CA THR A 101 -20.05 -6.75 -11.77
C THR A 101 -18.85 -7.69 -11.93
N GLY A 102 -18.01 -7.85 -10.90
CA GLY A 102 -16.77 -8.62 -10.96
C GLY A 102 -15.66 -7.98 -11.81
N SER A 103 -15.81 -6.73 -12.24
CA SER A 103 -14.77 -6.01 -13.00
C SER A 103 -13.65 -5.45 -12.12
N SER A 104 -13.89 -5.26 -10.82
CA SER A 104 -12.89 -4.84 -9.84
C SER A 104 -12.80 -5.80 -8.68
N LEU A 105 -11.57 -6.16 -8.30
CA LEU A 105 -11.18 -7.05 -7.20
C LEU A 105 -10.25 -6.30 -6.27
N GLY A 106 -10.26 -6.62 -4.98
CA GLY A 106 -9.35 -6.04 -4.01
C GLY A 106 -9.17 -6.86 -2.74
N SER A 107 -8.16 -6.48 -1.97
CA SER A 107 -7.82 -7.01 -0.66
C SER A 107 -7.28 -5.88 0.20
N LEU A 108 -7.67 -5.86 1.47
CA LEU A 108 -7.12 -4.99 2.48
C LEU A 108 -6.88 -5.82 3.75
N ASP A 109 -5.65 -5.87 4.23
CA ASP A 109 -5.31 -6.42 5.53
C ASP A 109 -4.65 -5.32 6.39
N ILE A 110 -5.06 -5.23 7.66
CA ILE A 110 -4.53 -4.25 8.61
C ILE A 110 -4.24 -4.94 9.93
N ARG A 111 -3.01 -4.78 10.40
CA ARG A 111 -2.54 -5.32 11.69
C ARG A 111 -2.01 -4.17 12.54
N ARG A 112 -2.53 -4.03 13.75
CA ARG A 112 -2.07 -3.01 14.71
C ARG A 112 -0.80 -3.46 15.41
N GLY A 113 0.00 -2.50 15.89
CA GLY A 113 1.05 -2.80 16.87
C GLY A 113 0.48 -3.42 18.15
N SER A 114 1.26 -4.28 18.79
CA SER A 114 1.00 -4.70 20.17
C SER A 114 1.23 -3.51 21.15
N PRO A 115 0.70 -3.53 22.38
CA PRO A 115 0.79 -2.39 23.29
C PRO A 115 2.21 -1.93 23.66
N ALA A 116 3.22 -2.77 23.47
CA ALA A 116 4.64 -2.47 23.70
C ALA A 116 5.42 -2.16 22.40
N SER A 117 4.73 -2.13 21.25
CA SER A 117 5.32 -1.84 19.95
C SER A 117 5.42 -0.34 19.71
N SER A 118 6.44 0.08 18.95
CA SER A 118 6.56 1.39 18.31
C SER A 118 5.72 1.52 17.04
N VAL A 119 5.22 0.41 16.49
CA VAL A 119 4.30 0.39 15.34
C VAL A 119 2.89 0.80 15.79
N ASP A 120 2.22 1.62 14.98
CA ASP A 120 0.80 1.93 15.10
C ASP A 120 -0.03 0.88 14.35
N PHE A 121 0.21 0.77 13.04
CA PHE A 121 -0.31 -0.29 12.19
C PHE A 121 0.59 -0.58 10.98
N MET A 122 0.44 -1.79 10.46
CA MET A 122 0.86 -2.19 9.12
C MET A 122 -0.41 -2.42 8.28
N LEU A 123 -0.50 -1.78 7.13
CA LEU A 123 -1.59 -1.91 6.15
C LEU A 123 -1.00 -2.48 4.86
N GLU A 124 -1.59 -3.56 4.38
CA GLU A 124 -1.23 -4.28 3.17
C GLU A 124 -2.48 -4.30 2.27
N SER A 125 -2.40 -3.80 1.04
CA SER A 125 -3.53 -3.84 0.10
C SER A 125 -3.11 -4.15 -1.33
N TRP A 126 -4.06 -4.66 -2.10
CA TRP A 126 -3.97 -4.70 -3.55
C TRP A 126 -5.34 -4.46 -4.19
N LEU A 127 -5.35 -3.91 -5.39
CA LEU A 127 -6.53 -3.66 -6.22
C LEU A 127 -6.23 -4.12 -7.65
N HIS A 128 -7.21 -4.77 -8.30
CA HIS A 128 -7.21 -5.07 -9.74
C HIS A 128 -8.53 -4.58 -10.32
N CYS A 129 -8.48 -3.59 -11.20
CA CYS A 129 -9.66 -2.95 -11.79
C CYS A 129 -9.60 -3.01 -13.31
N ARG A 130 -10.54 -3.73 -13.94
CA ARG A 130 -10.69 -3.74 -15.40
C ARG A 130 -11.42 -2.47 -15.83
N LEU A 131 -10.71 -1.63 -16.56
CA LEU A 131 -11.20 -0.41 -17.18
C LEU A 131 -11.43 -0.64 -18.68
N PRO A 132 -12.20 0.21 -19.39
CA PRO A 132 -12.38 0.08 -20.83
C PRO A 132 -11.09 0.15 -21.65
N THR A 133 -10.03 0.77 -21.09
CA THR A 133 -8.74 1.00 -21.74
C THR A 133 -7.62 0.03 -21.29
N GLY A 134 -7.90 -0.93 -20.41
CA GLY A 134 -6.89 -1.83 -19.83
C GLY A 134 -7.17 -2.20 -18.38
N ALA A 135 -6.20 -2.83 -17.72
CA ALA A 135 -6.25 -3.07 -16.27
C ALA A 135 -5.52 -1.95 -15.51
N LEU A 136 -6.08 -1.54 -14.38
CA LEU A 136 -5.39 -0.77 -13.36
C LEU A 136 -5.13 -1.69 -12.18
N ASP A 137 -3.86 -1.92 -11.89
CA ASP A 137 -3.38 -2.78 -10.82
C ASP A 137 -2.56 -1.96 -9.82
N ILE A 138 -2.82 -2.16 -8.54
CA ILE A 138 -2.20 -1.39 -7.46
C ILE A 138 -1.82 -2.34 -6.35
N THR A 139 -0.63 -2.16 -5.78
CA THR A 139 -0.26 -2.76 -4.50
C THR A 139 0.28 -1.69 -3.57
N THR A 140 -0.16 -1.70 -2.31
CA THR A 140 0.26 -0.72 -1.31
C THR A 140 0.71 -1.42 -0.03
N LEU A 141 1.83 -0.95 0.52
CA LEU A 141 2.29 -1.25 1.87
C LEU A 141 2.52 0.07 2.62
N LEU A 142 1.85 0.21 3.76
CA LEU A 142 2.08 1.30 4.70
C LEU A 142 2.45 0.69 6.06
N ALA A 143 3.50 1.17 6.71
CA ALA A 143 3.78 0.88 8.12
C ALA A 143 3.98 2.18 8.89
N PHE A 144 2.95 2.53 9.66
CA PHE A 144 2.93 3.73 10.50
C PHE A 144 3.47 3.42 11.89
N LEU A 145 4.23 4.37 12.44
CA LEU A 145 4.78 4.31 13.78
C LEU A 145 3.96 5.21 14.71
N ASN A 146 3.82 4.81 15.96
CA ASN A 146 3.02 5.52 16.96
C ASN A 146 3.85 6.63 17.65
N GLY A 147 3.30 7.21 18.72
CA GLY A 147 3.93 8.33 19.41
C GLY A 147 5.03 7.99 20.42
N SER A 148 5.63 6.79 20.36
CA SER A 148 6.77 6.38 21.21
C SER A 148 8.15 6.59 20.56
N THR A 149 8.16 7.06 19.30
CA THR A 149 9.35 7.38 18.51
C THR A 149 9.02 8.48 17.52
N ASP A 150 10.02 9.24 17.06
CA ASP A 150 9.90 10.18 15.93
C ASP A 150 10.24 9.56 14.58
N ALA A 151 10.76 8.33 14.55
CA ALA A 151 11.27 7.71 13.33
C ALA A 151 10.23 7.68 12.18
N PRO A 152 10.68 7.81 10.91
CA PRO A 152 9.80 7.84 9.73
C PRO A 152 8.84 6.67 9.58
N HIS A 153 7.71 6.89 8.91
CA HIS A 153 6.83 5.80 8.45
C HIS A 153 7.39 5.17 7.17
N LEU A 154 7.07 3.89 6.92
CA LEU A 154 7.33 3.27 5.62
C LEU A 154 6.10 3.42 4.72
N MET A 155 6.32 3.86 3.48
CA MET A 155 5.31 3.84 2.42
C MET A 155 5.91 3.23 1.15
N MET A 156 5.21 2.27 0.56
CA MET A 156 5.50 1.74 -0.77
C MET A 156 4.19 1.53 -1.54
N GLU A 157 4.14 2.01 -2.77
CA GLU A 157 3.02 1.82 -3.69
C GLU A 157 3.56 1.56 -5.10
N LEU A 158 2.98 0.56 -5.76
CA LEU A 158 3.21 0.25 -7.17
C LEU A 158 1.87 0.39 -7.88
N ILE A 159 1.83 1.20 -8.93
CA ILE A 159 0.63 1.48 -9.73
C ILE A 159 0.96 1.09 -11.18
N GLN A 160 0.40 -0.02 -11.64
CA GLN A 160 0.55 -0.50 -13.01
C GLN A 160 -0.74 -0.26 -13.79
N ALA A 161 -0.66 0.33 -14.98
CA ALA A 161 -1.84 0.59 -15.82
C ALA A 161 -1.70 0.09 -17.27
N SER A 162 -0.53 -0.46 -17.61
CA SER A 162 -0.32 -1.31 -18.77
C SER A 162 0.77 -2.33 -18.44
N PRO A 163 0.94 -3.41 -19.24
CA PRO A 163 2.04 -4.34 -19.08
C PRO A 163 3.44 -3.70 -19.11
N THR A 164 3.58 -2.50 -19.70
CA THR A 164 4.86 -1.82 -19.95
C THR A 164 5.01 -0.44 -19.29
N ALA A 165 4.01 0.01 -18.51
CA ALA A 165 4.04 1.28 -17.77
C ALA A 165 3.64 1.11 -16.29
N LEU A 166 4.52 1.58 -15.40
CA LEU A 166 4.44 1.42 -13.94
C LEU A 166 4.87 2.71 -13.24
N VAL A 167 4.18 3.11 -12.17
CA VAL A 167 4.67 4.12 -11.21
C VAL A 167 5.07 3.42 -9.92
N LEU A 168 6.26 3.76 -9.39
CA LEU A 168 6.70 3.43 -8.05
C LEU A 168 6.70 4.69 -7.19
N LEU A 169 6.04 4.62 -6.04
CA LEU A 169 6.17 5.55 -4.92
C LEU A 169 6.77 4.78 -3.75
N LEU A 170 7.95 5.14 -3.28
CA LEU A 170 8.62 4.50 -2.15
C LEU A 170 9.36 5.54 -1.33
N ASP A 171 9.04 5.63 -0.05
CA ASP A 171 9.62 6.63 0.84
C ASP A 171 9.62 6.20 2.32
N LEU A 172 10.54 6.82 3.07
CA LEU A 172 10.46 6.87 4.52
C LEU A 172 9.85 8.22 4.91
N LEU A 173 8.51 8.27 5.04
CA LEU A 173 7.77 9.51 5.23
C LEU A 173 8.23 10.24 6.51
N PRO A 174 8.76 11.47 6.42
CA PRO A 174 9.16 12.24 7.59
C PRO A 174 7.95 12.51 8.47
N ARG A 175 8.18 12.62 9.79
CA ARG A 175 7.15 12.95 10.79
C ARG A 175 7.33 14.31 11.44
N LYS A 176 8.44 14.97 11.13
CA LYS A 176 8.82 16.33 11.54
C LYS A 176 8.96 17.23 10.31
N ASP A 177 8.91 18.54 10.52
CA ASP A 177 9.21 19.56 9.52
C ASP A 177 10.73 19.61 9.27
N LEU A 178 11.19 19.19 8.09
CA LEU A 178 12.61 19.00 7.80
C LEU A 178 13.42 20.31 7.86
N PRO A 179 12.98 21.43 7.25
CA PRO A 179 13.56 22.76 7.50
C PRO A 179 13.79 23.11 8.97
N LEU A 180 12.83 22.81 9.86
CA LEU A 180 12.93 23.13 11.29
C LEU A 180 13.76 22.13 12.11
N HIS A 181 13.95 20.92 11.60
CA HIS A 181 14.58 19.81 12.33
C HIS A 181 15.76 19.20 11.56
N GLN A 182 16.83 19.99 11.36
CA GLN A 182 18.02 19.57 10.61
C GLN A 182 18.64 18.25 11.12
N HIS A 183 18.72 18.04 12.45
CA HIS A 183 19.20 16.77 13.02
C HIS A 183 18.38 15.55 12.56
N TYR A 184 17.07 15.71 12.36
CA TYR A 184 16.19 14.65 11.89
C TYR A 184 16.38 14.37 10.40
N LEU A 185 16.72 15.41 9.62
CA LEU A 185 17.14 15.26 8.23
C LEU A 185 18.47 14.47 8.16
N ASP A 186 19.42 14.78 9.04
CA ASP A 186 20.70 14.09 9.13
C ASP A 186 20.54 12.61 9.52
N ASP A 187 19.84 12.34 10.63
CA ASP A 187 19.69 11.02 11.25
C ASP A 187 19.08 9.99 10.30
N PHE A 188 18.04 10.38 9.56
CA PHE A 188 17.21 9.45 8.77
C PHE A 188 17.39 9.54 7.24
N TYR A 189 17.96 10.63 6.70
CA TYR A 189 18.02 10.84 5.25
C TYR A 189 19.44 11.07 4.71
N HIS A 190 20.24 11.92 5.35
CA HIS A 190 21.65 12.07 4.94
C HIS A 190 22.48 10.85 5.35
N ARG A 191 22.41 10.41 6.62
CA ARG A 191 23.20 9.28 7.13
C ARG A 191 22.89 7.95 6.45
N THR A 192 21.62 7.72 6.10
CA THR A 192 21.14 6.46 5.48
C THR A 192 21.49 6.33 4.01
N GLN A 193 21.85 7.43 3.33
CA GLN A 193 22.24 7.46 1.91
C GLN A 193 21.17 6.91 0.94
N LEU A 194 19.89 6.90 1.35
CA LEU A 194 18.78 6.36 0.54
C LEU A 194 18.60 7.10 -0.80
N ASP A 195 19.03 8.36 -0.91
CA ASP A 195 19.02 9.10 -2.18
C ASP A 195 19.85 8.41 -3.29
N ARG A 196 20.89 7.64 -2.94
CA ARG A 196 21.66 6.85 -3.92
C ARG A 196 20.79 5.84 -4.66
N GLN A 197 19.79 5.27 -3.98
CA GLN A 197 18.86 4.30 -4.58
C GLN A 197 17.96 4.98 -5.63
N ARG A 198 17.49 6.20 -5.33
CA ARG A 198 16.74 7.03 -6.26
C ARG A 198 17.59 7.41 -7.49
N GLN A 199 18.81 7.91 -7.27
CA GLN A 199 19.76 8.24 -8.34
C GLN A 199 20.09 7.04 -9.23
N GLN A 200 20.27 5.84 -8.66
CA GLN A 200 20.53 4.61 -9.42
C GLN A 200 19.34 4.23 -10.32
N LEU A 201 18.10 4.37 -9.86
CA LEU A 201 16.92 4.13 -10.69
C LEU A 201 16.76 5.18 -11.80
N GLU A 202 16.94 6.46 -11.47
CA GLU A 202 16.87 7.56 -12.45
C GLU A 202 17.97 7.51 -13.52
N SER A 203 19.02 6.68 -13.35
CA SER A 203 20.04 6.43 -14.37
C SER A 203 19.61 5.47 -15.48
N LEU A 204 18.48 4.78 -15.31
CA LEU A 204 17.95 3.81 -16.30
C LEU A 204 17.16 4.55 -17.40
N PRO A 205 17.36 4.22 -18.69
CA PRO A 205 16.72 4.95 -19.79
C PRO A 205 15.19 4.81 -19.84
N GLN A 206 14.62 3.76 -19.21
CA GLN A 206 13.18 3.56 -19.08
C GLN A 206 12.55 4.36 -17.92
N VAL A 207 13.35 5.01 -17.08
CA VAL A 207 12.91 5.60 -15.81
C VAL A 207 12.95 7.12 -15.88
N ARG A 208 11.83 7.75 -15.49
CA ARG A 208 11.71 9.20 -15.37
C ARG A 208 11.13 9.57 -13.99
N PRO A 209 11.48 10.73 -13.41
CA PRO A 209 10.83 11.21 -12.18
C PRO A 209 9.32 11.32 -12.36
N TYR A 210 8.56 10.72 -11.44
CA TYR A 210 7.11 10.82 -11.41
C TYR A 210 6.67 12.01 -10.54
N ARG A 211 5.99 12.97 -11.16
CA ARG A 211 5.51 14.17 -10.48
C ARG A 211 4.02 14.03 -10.19
N SER A 212 3.67 13.43 -9.03
CA SER A 212 2.27 13.29 -8.57
C SER A 212 1.46 14.57 -8.80
N PRO A 213 0.24 14.52 -9.37
CA PRO A 213 -0.56 15.72 -9.60
C PRO A 213 -0.99 16.39 -8.27
N SER A 214 -1.03 15.65 -7.16
CA SER A 214 -1.37 16.18 -5.85
C SER A 214 -0.18 16.89 -5.20
N LEU A 215 -0.32 18.21 -4.97
CA LEU A 215 0.67 18.98 -4.20
C LEU A 215 0.80 18.47 -2.76
N TYR A 216 -0.28 17.93 -2.18
CA TYR A 216 -0.25 17.34 -0.85
C TYR A 216 0.69 16.12 -0.81
N VAL A 217 0.54 15.19 -1.76
CA VAL A 217 1.41 14.01 -1.88
C VAL A 217 2.88 14.42 -2.06
N ARG A 218 3.16 15.44 -2.88
CA ARG A 218 4.54 15.98 -3.02
C ARG A 218 5.09 16.54 -1.70
N SER A 219 4.24 17.13 -0.86
CA SER A 219 4.66 17.82 0.37
C SER A 219 4.91 16.89 1.57
N ILE A 220 4.39 15.66 1.54
CA ILE A 220 4.58 14.69 2.63
C ILE A 220 5.80 13.78 2.41
N PHE A 221 6.33 13.72 1.19
CA PHE A 221 7.51 12.93 0.84
C PHE A 221 8.81 13.57 1.36
N SER A 222 9.78 12.73 1.68
CA SER A 222 11.14 13.12 2.00
C SER A 222 11.91 13.62 0.76
N PRO A 223 13.02 14.35 0.96
CA PRO A 223 13.95 14.69 -0.12
C PRO A 223 14.58 13.49 -0.83
N THR A 224 14.53 12.28 -0.25
CA THR A 224 15.10 11.06 -0.83
C THR A 224 14.06 10.17 -1.50
N ALA A 225 12.78 10.53 -1.46
CA ALA A 225 11.67 9.69 -1.92
C ALA A 225 11.84 9.22 -3.38
N VAL A 226 11.69 7.92 -3.60
CA VAL A 226 11.65 7.32 -4.94
C VAL A 226 10.23 7.47 -5.48
N ALA A 227 9.99 8.57 -6.20
CA ALA A 227 8.79 8.77 -7.00
C ALA A 227 9.18 8.73 -8.48
N VAL A 228 9.00 7.57 -9.12
CA VAL A 228 9.44 7.34 -10.51
C VAL A 228 8.36 6.66 -11.35
N ALA A 229 8.36 6.96 -12.65
CA ALA A 229 7.58 6.24 -13.65
C ALA A 229 8.54 5.46 -14.55
N VAL A 230 8.27 4.17 -14.70
CA VAL A 230 8.95 3.25 -15.61
C VAL A 230 8.08 3.10 -16.85
N ASP A 231 8.68 3.28 -18.02
CA ASP A 231 8.03 3.17 -19.33
C ASP A 231 8.97 2.42 -20.29
N CYS A 232 8.58 1.20 -20.67
CA CYS A 232 9.42 0.33 -21.49
C CYS A 232 9.11 0.41 -22.99
N GLY A 233 8.05 1.11 -23.39
CA GLY A 233 7.52 1.07 -24.77
C GLY A 233 6.67 -0.17 -25.06
N GLU A 234 6.17 -0.28 -26.29
CA GLU A 234 5.32 -1.41 -26.73
C GLU A 234 6.15 -2.68 -26.96
N GLY A 235 5.62 -3.85 -26.57
CA GLY A 235 6.26 -5.15 -26.78
C GLY A 235 7.49 -5.42 -25.89
N ALA A 236 7.66 -4.63 -24.82
CA ALA A 236 8.80 -4.68 -23.91
C ALA A 236 8.43 -5.18 -22.50
N GLU A 237 7.45 -6.08 -22.40
CA GLU A 237 6.94 -6.63 -21.13
C GLU A 237 8.02 -7.35 -20.32
N SER A 238 8.92 -8.09 -20.99
CA SER A 238 10.06 -8.76 -20.35
C SER A 238 11.07 -7.76 -19.76
N VAL A 239 11.25 -6.60 -20.39
CA VAL A 239 12.11 -5.51 -19.88
C VAL A 239 11.50 -4.89 -18.63
N MET A 240 10.17 -4.71 -18.60
CA MET A 240 9.45 -4.29 -17.39
C MET A 240 9.63 -5.31 -16.25
N GLU A 241 9.46 -6.61 -16.54
CA GLU A 241 9.71 -7.68 -15.57
C GLU A 241 11.11 -7.63 -14.96
N ASP A 242 12.15 -7.49 -15.78
CA ASP A 242 13.53 -7.46 -15.32
C ASP A 242 13.85 -6.18 -14.51
N ILE A 243 13.29 -5.02 -14.90
CA ILE A 243 13.41 -3.79 -14.13
C ILE A 243 12.73 -3.94 -12.76
N VAL A 244 11.51 -4.48 -12.71
CA VAL A 244 10.77 -4.70 -11.46
C VAL A 244 11.53 -5.67 -10.55
N ARG A 245 11.91 -6.84 -11.07
CA ARG A 245 12.56 -7.93 -10.33
C ARG A 245 13.96 -7.54 -9.83
N ALA A 246 14.79 -6.98 -10.70
CA ALA A 246 16.19 -6.70 -10.37
C ALA A 246 16.41 -5.29 -9.79
N ARG A 247 15.87 -4.24 -10.43
CA ARG A 247 16.18 -2.84 -10.08
C ARG A 247 15.26 -2.32 -8.99
N LEU A 248 13.94 -2.32 -9.21
CA LEU A 248 12.98 -1.88 -8.18
C LEU A 248 13.06 -2.79 -6.95
N GLY A 249 13.20 -4.10 -7.16
CA GLY A 249 13.38 -5.06 -6.08
C GLY A 249 14.66 -4.91 -5.27
N SER A 250 15.75 -4.39 -5.83
CA SER A 250 16.93 -4.03 -5.04
C SER A 250 16.64 -2.80 -4.15
N VAL A 251 16.04 -1.76 -4.73
CA VAL A 251 15.76 -0.50 -4.03
C VAL A 251 14.72 -0.68 -2.92
N ALA A 252 13.62 -1.37 -3.19
CA ALA A 252 12.58 -1.64 -2.19
C ALA A 252 13.13 -2.41 -0.98
N ARG A 253 13.98 -3.42 -1.22
CA ARG A 253 14.64 -4.17 -0.13
C ARG A 253 15.56 -3.28 0.70
N GLU A 254 16.27 -2.33 0.11
CA GLU A 254 17.13 -1.42 0.88
C GLU A 254 16.33 -0.44 1.75
N TYR A 255 15.23 0.12 1.24
CA TYR A 255 14.32 0.95 2.05
C TYR A 255 13.70 0.15 3.20
N VAL A 256 13.21 -1.06 2.92
CA VAL A 256 12.69 -1.98 3.94
C VAL A 256 13.75 -2.31 4.98
N ARG A 257 14.99 -2.57 4.55
CA ARG A 257 16.11 -2.88 5.44
C ARG A 257 16.41 -1.70 6.36
N VAL A 258 16.65 -0.51 5.81
CA VAL A 258 16.93 0.71 6.59
C VAL A 258 15.78 1.02 7.56
N TRP A 259 14.53 0.95 7.10
CA TRP A 259 13.38 1.18 7.99
C TRP A 259 13.28 0.13 9.09
N SER A 260 13.51 -1.15 8.79
CA SER A 260 13.45 -2.22 9.79
C SER A 260 14.56 -2.11 10.84
N ASP A 261 15.77 -1.76 10.40
CA ASP A 261 16.97 -1.73 11.23
C ASP A 261 17.04 -0.44 12.07
N GLU A 262 16.67 0.73 11.52
CA GLU A 262 16.82 2.04 12.16
C GLU A 262 15.51 2.63 12.73
N CYS A 263 14.34 2.29 12.17
CA CYS A 263 13.07 2.96 12.50
C CYS A 263 12.09 2.09 13.28
N ALA A 264 11.81 0.88 12.77
CA ALA A 264 10.64 0.08 13.12
C ALA A 264 10.46 -0.22 14.61
N CYS A 265 11.57 -0.57 15.28
CA CYS A 265 11.62 -0.92 16.71
C CYS A 265 12.29 0.16 17.57
N SER A 266 12.49 1.37 17.03
CA SER A 266 13.06 2.50 17.78
C SER A 266 12.06 3.01 18.83
N THR A 267 12.57 3.46 19.98
CA THR A 267 11.81 4.25 20.95
C THR A 267 12.65 5.46 21.37
N LYS A 268 12.00 6.59 21.60
CA LYS A 268 12.66 7.86 21.93
C LYS A 268 11.80 8.63 22.92
N GLN A 269 12.41 9.05 24.03
CA GLN A 269 11.77 10.01 24.92
C GLN A 269 11.76 11.38 24.22
N MET A 270 10.57 11.93 24.06
CA MET A 270 10.30 13.20 23.38
C MET A 270 9.48 14.09 24.31
N GLU A 271 9.54 15.39 24.12
CA GLU A 271 8.67 16.28 24.90
C GLU A 271 7.19 16.05 24.54
N ALA A 272 6.29 16.27 25.50
CA ALA A 272 4.85 16.11 25.26
C ALA A 272 4.32 17.06 24.17
N SER A 273 4.89 18.26 24.08
CA SER A 273 4.66 19.28 23.04
C SER A 273 5.04 18.76 21.64
N GLU A 274 6.23 18.18 21.52
CA GLU A 274 6.82 17.60 20.31
C GLU A 274 6.03 16.37 19.85
N THR A 275 5.75 15.45 20.76
CA THR A 275 4.92 14.25 20.53
C THR A 275 3.52 14.64 20.04
N ALA A 276 2.91 15.68 20.64
CA ALA A 276 1.62 16.18 20.21
C ALA A 276 1.66 16.87 18.84
N HIS A 277 2.74 17.58 18.49
CA HIS A 277 2.91 18.15 17.16
C HIS A 277 3.04 17.05 16.09
N MET A 278 3.90 16.07 16.33
CA MET A 278 4.07 14.91 15.46
C MET A 278 2.76 14.15 15.24
N ARG A 279 2.04 13.80 16.31
CA ARG A 279 0.74 13.10 16.20
C ARG A 279 -0.31 13.90 15.42
N ARG A 280 -0.34 15.23 15.54
CA ARG A 280 -1.21 16.08 14.71
C ARG A 280 -0.84 15.96 13.23
N ARG A 281 0.45 15.95 12.90
CA ARG A 281 0.92 15.79 11.51
C ARG A 281 0.61 14.40 10.95
N ASP A 282 0.81 13.34 11.73
CA ASP A 282 0.43 11.97 11.36
C ASP A 282 -1.08 11.86 11.08
N GLY A 283 -1.91 12.46 11.94
CA GLY A 283 -3.37 12.55 11.74
C GLY A 283 -3.76 13.28 10.46
N LEU A 284 -3.09 14.40 10.13
CA LEU A 284 -3.32 15.10 8.87
C LEU A 284 -3.02 14.23 7.64
N ILE A 285 -1.93 13.44 7.66
CA ILE A 285 -1.59 12.50 6.60
C ILE A 285 -2.68 11.44 6.44
N LYS A 286 -3.09 10.82 7.55
CA LYS A 286 -4.15 9.80 7.61
C LYS A 286 -5.49 10.33 7.07
N ALA A 287 -5.94 11.48 7.55
CA ALA A 287 -7.18 12.12 7.11
C ALA A 287 -7.14 12.49 5.61
N LYS A 288 -6.02 13.03 5.12
CA LYS A 288 -5.88 13.42 3.70
C LYS A 288 -5.73 12.23 2.76
N ALA A 289 -5.17 11.11 3.20
CA ALA A 289 -5.21 9.85 2.44
C ALA A 289 -6.65 9.36 2.24
N ILE A 290 -7.49 9.43 3.29
CA ILE A 290 -8.92 9.09 3.21
C ILE A 290 -9.67 10.04 2.27
N GLU A 291 -9.43 11.35 2.36
CA GLU A 291 -10.10 12.37 1.56
C GLU A 291 -9.73 12.34 0.07
N ILE A 292 -8.42 12.38 -0.24
CA ILE A 292 -7.92 12.64 -1.60
C ILE A 292 -7.97 11.39 -2.48
N ASP A 293 -7.69 10.23 -1.91
CA ASP A 293 -7.64 8.96 -2.64
C ASP A 293 -8.89 8.12 -2.38
N LEU A 294 -9.02 7.58 -1.16
CA LEU A 294 -9.98 6.53 -0.85
C LEU A 294 -11.43 6.95 -1.12
N SER A 295 -11.84 8.12 -0.60
CA SER A 295 -13.23 8.60 -0.71
C SER A 295 -13.60 9.09 -2.11
N ALA A 296 -12.61 9.54 -2.89
CA ALA A 296 -12.80 10.03 -4.26
C ALA A 296 -12.86 8.87 -5.28
N ASN A 297 -12.05 7.83 -5.07
CA ASN A 297 -11.79 6.78 -6.06
C ASN A 297 -12.52 5.45 -5.79
N LEU A 298 -12.52 4.93 -4.54
CA LEU A 298 -13.13 3.62 -4.25
C LEU A 298 -14.59 3.52 -4.72
N PRO A 299 -15.49 4.51 -4.48
CA PRO A 299 -16.89 4.42 -4.90
C PRO A 299 -17.07 4.23 -6.41
N ARG A 300 -16.15 4.75 -7.23
CA ARG A 300 -16.19 4.60 -8.69
C ARG A 300 -15.78 3.21 -9.17
N LEU A 301 -14.89 2.55 -8.43
CA LEU A 301 -14.33 1.24 -8.80
C LEU A 301 -15.17 0.09 -8.19
N PHE A 302 -15.60 0.25 -6.94
CA PHE A 302 -16.22 -0.80 -6.13
C PHE A 302 -17.71 -0.58 -5.80
N GLY A 303 -18.24 0.60 -6.08
CA GLY A 303 -19.58 1.00 -5.64
C GLY A 303 -19.60 1.47 -4.18
N PRO A 304 -20.66 2.19 -3.76
CA PRO A 304 -20.70 2.83 -2.45
C PRO A 304 -20.64 1.82 -1.29
N ASP A 305 -21.37 0.71 -1.34
CA ASP A 305 -21.49 -0.23 -0.22
C ASP A 305 -20.16 -0.92 0.13
N VAL A 306 -19.42 -1.36 -0.89
CA VAL A 306 -18.09 -1.95 -0.71
C VAL A 306 -17.13 -0.90 -0.18
N SER A 307 -17.14 0.29 -0.79
CA SER A 307 -16.24 1.40 -0.43
C SER A 307 -16.44 1.87 1.00
N ASN A 308 -17.69 2.03 1.44
CA ASN A 308 -18.02 2.45 2.80
C ASN A 308 -17.46 1.47 3.85
N ARG A 309 -17.55 0.15 3.60
CA ARG A 309 -17.00 -0.87 4.51
C ARG A 309 -15.48 -0.86 4.53
N VAL A 310 -14.83 -0.76 3.37
CA VAL A 310 -13.36 -0.68 3.24
C VAL A 310 -12.82 0.58 3.94
N VAL A 311 -13.43 1.74 3.66
CA VAL A 311 -13.05 3.02 4.28
C VAL A 311 -13.27 3.00 5.80
N ALA A 312 -14.34 2.37 6.30
CA ALA A 312 -14.59 2.26 7.73
C ALA A 312 -13.49 1.45 8.47
N GLU A 313 -12.94 0.38 7.88
CA GLU A 313 -11.82 -0.35 8.48
C GLU A 313 -10.52 0.46 8.48
N ILE A 314 -10.27 1.25 7.43
CA ILE A 314 -9.11 2.17 7.37
C ILE A 314 -9.26 3.28 8.42
N GLN A 315 -10.44 3.90 8.54
CA GLN A 315 -10.74 4.91 9.58
C GLN A 315 -10.54 4.38 11.00
N LYS A 316 -11.01 3.16 11.28
CA LYS A 316 -10.76 2.47 12.57
C LYS A 316 -9.28 2.36 12.86
N ALA A 317 -8.48 1.91 11.89
CA ALA A 317 -7.04 1.74 12.04
C ALA A 317 -6.29 3.08 12.19
N PHE A 318 -6.72 4.11 11.47
CA PHE A 318 -6.10 5.43 11.49
C PHE A 318 -6.37 6.19 12.79
N GLY A 319 -7.47 5.86 13.49
CA GLY A 319 -7.93 6.56 14.69
C GLY A 319 -8.92 7.70 14.41
N GLU A 320 -9.51 7.71 13.21
CA GLU A 320 -10.38 8.79 12.69
C GLU A 320 -11.88 8.55 12.98
N GLN A 321 -12.23 7.58 13.84
CA GLN A 321 -13.61 7.43 14.30
C GLN A 321 -13.96 8.55 15.29
N ARG A 322 -14.88 9.42 14.88
CA ARG A 322 -15.62 10.36 15.75
C ARG A 322 -16.90 9.70 16.26
#